data_AF-A0A4Y6IG31-F1
#
_entry.id   AF-A0A4Y6IG31-F1
#
_cell.length_a   1.000
_cell.length_b   1.000
_cell.length_c   1.000
_cell.angle_alpha   90.00
_cell.angle_beta   90.00
_cell.angle_gamma   90.00
#
_symmetry.space_group_name_H-M   'P 1'
#
loop_
_entity.id
_entity.type
_entity.pdbx_description
1 polymer ?
#
loop_
_entity_poly.entity_id
_entity_poly.type
_entity_poly.pdbx_seq_one_letter_code
_entity_poly.pdbx_strand_id
1 'polypeptide(L)'
;MALHRTPIFDFHRGNLILGCERNLLMLLGMLCMVLMVLQTAVSIALAIALWIGGLPLLSMMGKADPHMTKVFARYRKYAEFYPAHSRKNYANRD
;
A
#
# COMPACT_ATOMS: atom_id res chain seq x y z
N MET A 1 41.63 -2.94 2.58
CA MET A 1 40.42 -2.60 1.79
C MET A 1 39.60 -1.64 2.63
N ALA A 2 39.57 -0.34 2.31
CA ALA A 2 38.85 0.67 3.09
C ALA A 2 37.40 0.80 2.59
N LEU A 3 36.43 0.70 3.49
CA LEU A 3 34.99 0.78 3.17
C LEU A 3 34.62 2.26 2.92
N HIS A 4 34.42 2.62 1.66
CA HIS A 4 33.98 3.96 1.27
C HIS A 4 32.51 4.17 1.67
N ARG A 5 32.25 5.01 2.67
CA ARG A 5 30.89 5.35 3.10
C ARG A 5 30.35 6.50 2.25
N THR A 6 29.40 6.20 1.37
CA THR A 6 28.60 7.22 0.69
C THR A 6 27.48 7.69 1.61
N PRO A 7 27.27 9.02 1.77
CA PRO A 7 26.16 9.53 2.56
C PRO A 7 24.83 9.20 1.86
N ILE A 8 23.95 8.48 2.55
CA ILE A 8 22.60 8.18 2.06
C ILE A 8 21.69 9.30 2.53
N PHE A 9 21.36 10.22 1.62
CA PHE A 9 20.41 11.30 1.89
C PHE A 9 18.97 10.75 1.94
N ASP A 10 18.15 11.26 2.87
CA ASP A 10 16.74 10.88 3.03
C ASP A 10 15.89 11.14 1.77
N PHE A 11 16.34 12.05 0.89
CA PHE A 11 15.70 12.31 -0.40
C PHE A 11 15.72 11.08 -1.34
N HIS A 12 16.65 10.14 -1.15
CA HIS A 12 16.67 8.88 -1.91
C HIS A 12 15.56 7.89 -1.50
N ARG A 13 14.82 8.14 -0.41
CA ARG A 13 13.59 7.40 -0.05
C ARG A 13 12.38 7.84 -0.89
N GLY A 14 12.62 8.24 -2.14
CA GLY A 14 11.69 8.94 -3.03
C GLY A 14 10.52 8.10 -3.56
N ASN A 15 9.63 7.65 -2.68
CA ASN A 15 8.37 7.02 -3.11
C ASN A 15 7.12 7.48 -2.34
N LEU A 16 7.26 8.49 -1.48
CA LEU A 16 6.15 9.09 -0.74
C LEU A 16 5.74 10.42 -1.36
N ILE A 17 4.48 10.53 -1.79
CA ILE A 17 3.84 11.76 -2.28
C ILE A 17 2.81 12.19 -1.23
N LEU A 18 2.91 13.43 -0.72
CA LEU A 18 2.03 13.94 0.36
C LEU A 18 1.98 13.04 1.62
N GLY A 19 3.09 12.35 1.92
CA GLY A 19 3.14 11.39 3.03
C GLY A 19 2.45 10.05 2.76
N CYS A 20 1.95 9.82 1.54
CA CYS A 20 1.36 8.56 1.09
C CYS A 20 2.25 7.85 0.06
N GLU A 21 2.18 6.51 -0.02
CA GLU A 21 2.74 5.77 -1.15
C GLU A 21 2.14 6.24 -2.49
N ARG A 22 3.01 6.56 -3.46
CA ARG A 22 2.62 7.04 -4.79
C ARG A 22 1.53 6.19 -5.47
N ASN A 23 1.69 4.87 -5.49
CA ASN A 23 0.78 3.97 -6.22
C ASN A 23 -0.64 4.02 -5.66
N LEU A 24 -0.77 4.14 -4.33
CA LEU A 24 -2.07 4.21 -3.66
C LEU A 24 -2.76 5.54 -3.91
N LEU A 25 -2.01 6.63 -3.82
CA LEU A 25 -2.56 7.97 -4.08
C LEU A 25 -3.04 8.09 -5.53
N MET A 26 -2.28 7.56 -6.49
CA MET A 26 -2.68 7.52 -7.91
C MET A 26 -3.95 6.68 -8.12
N LEU A 27 -4.05 5.52 -7.49
CA LEU A 27 -5.23 4.65 -7.59
C LEU A 27 -6.48 5.30 -6.95
N LEU A 28 -6.32 5.94 -5.79
CA LEU A 28 -7.42 6.69 -5.14
C LEU A 28 -7.90 7.84 -6.03
N GLY A 29 -6.98 8.63 -6.58
CA GLY A 29 -7.33 9.71 -7.51
C GLY A 29 -8.01 9.19 -8.77
N MET A 30 -7.53 8.10 -9.35
CA MET A 30 -8.15 7.47 -10.50
C MET A 30 -9.58 7.00 -10.20
N LEU A 31 -9.81 6.37 -9.05
CA LEU A 31 -11.16 5.95 -8.62
C LEU A 31 -12.09 7.14 -8.43
N CYS A 32 -11.64 8.21 -7.78
CA CYS A 32 -12.44 9.42 -7.61
C CYS A 32 -12.81 10.06 -8.97
N MET A 33 -11.86 10.10 -9.91
CA MET A 33 -12.12 10.60 -11.26
C MET A 33 -13.17 9.75 -12.00
N VAL A 34 -13.07 8.41 -11.92
CA VAL A 34 -14.06 7.50 -12.54
C VAL A 34 -15.45 7.71 -11.93
N LEU A 35 -15.56 7.89 -10.62
CA LEU A 35 -16.84 8.15 -9.95
C LEU A 35 -17.47 9.49 -10.35
N MET A 36 -16.67 10.52 -10.61
CA MET A 36 -17.18 11.82 -11.08
C MET A 36 -17.78 11.73 -12.50
N VAL A 37 -17.26 10.84 -13.36
CA VAL A 37 -17.76 10.68 -14.74
C VAL A 37 -19.18 10.12 -14.79
N LEU A 38 -19.64 9.40 -13.76
CA LEU A 38 -21.00 8.83 -13.72
C LEU A 38 -22.14 9.87 -13.62
N GLN A 39 -21.83 11.18 -13.44
CA GLN A 39 -22.79 12.32 -13.42
C GLN A 39 -24.02 12.13 -12.51
N THR A 40 -23.94 11.24 -11.52
CA THR A 40 -25.03 10.96 -10.58
C THR A 40 -24.75 11.71 -9.29
N ALA A 41 -25.77 12.32 -8.67
CA ALA A 41 -25.58 13.05 -7.41
C ALA A 41 -24.90 12.20 -6.32
N VAL A 42 -25.27 10.91 -6.26
CA VAL A 42 -24.67 9.93 -5.35
C VAL A 42 -23.20 9.66 -5.67
N SER A 43 -22.82 9.55 -6.96
CA SER A 43 -21.45 9.24 -7.35
C SER A 43 -20.50 10.40 -7.04
N ILE A 44 -20.96 11.64 -7.21
CA ILE A 44 -20.21 12.85 -6.83
C ILE A 44 -20.01 12.91 -5.31
N ALA A 45 -21.07 12.68 -4.53
CA ALA A 45 -20.98 12.65 -3.08
C ALA A 45 -19.99 11.58 -2.58
N LEU A 46 -20.03 10.38 -3.18
CA LEU A 46 -19.09 9.31 -2.88
C LEU A 46 -17.65 9.66 -3.27
N ALA A 47 -17.42 10.28 -4.43
CA ALA A 47 -16.09 10.70 -4.86
C ALA A 47 -15.46 11.70 -3.88
N ILE A 48 -16.24 12.68 -3.42
CA ILE A 48 -15.78 13.68 -2.44
C ILE A 48 -15.49 13.01 -1.09
N ALA A 49 -16.39 12.15 -0.61
CA ALA A 49 -16.22 11.44 0.65
C ALA A 49 -14.96 10.54 0.62
N LEU A 50 -14.74 9.81 -0.48
CA LEU A 50 -13.56 8.99 -0.69
C LEU A 50 -12.28 9.82 -0.78
N TRP A 51 -12.33 11.01 -1.39
CA TRP A 51 -11.16 11.89 -1.46
C TRP A 51 -10.78 12.44 -0.08
N ILE A 52 -11.75 13.01 0.63
CA ILE A 52 -11.53 13.64 1.95
C ILE A 52 -11.17 12.59 3.01
N GLY A 53 -11.81 11.43 3.00
CA GLY A 53 -11.52 10.34 3.95
C GLY A 53 -10.30 9.51 3.54
N GLY A 54 -10.11 9.28 2.24
CA GLY A 54 -9.06 8.42 1.72
C GLY A 54 -7.67 9.02 1.88
N LEU A 55 -7.48 10.31 1.55
CA LEU A 55 -6.17 10.98 1.68
C LEU A 55 -5.55 10.89 3.08
N PRO A 56 -6.23 11.25 4.19
CA PRO A 56 -5.64 11.18 5.52
C PRO A 56 -5.34 9.74 5.95
N LEU A 57 -6.21 8.78 5.60
CA LEU A 57 -5.95 7.36 5.86
C LEU A 57 -4.68 6.88 5.14
N LEU A 58 -4.55 7.24 3.86
CA LEU A 58 -3.38 6.92 3.03
C LEU A 58 -2.10 7.60 3.53
N SER A 59 -2.19 8.83 4.04
CA SER A 59 -1.07 9.54 4.65
C SER A 59 -0.67 8.96 6.01
N MET A 60 -1.63 8.47 6.83
CA MET A 60 -1.31 7.75 8.06
C MET A 60 -0.59 6.44 7.76
N MET A 61 -1.04 5.73 6.73
CA MET A 61 -0.45 4.46 6.31
C MET A 61 0.97 4.64 5.75
N GLY A 62 1.19 5.69 4.95
CA GLY A 62 2.52 6.01 4.42
C GLY A 62 3.52 6.46 5.49
N LYS A 63 3.05 7.07 6.59
CA LYS A 63 3.88 7.36 7.78
C LYS A 63 4.32 6.10 8.52
N ALA A 64 3.47 5.06 8.57
CA ALA A 64 3.79 3.80 9.22
C ALA A 64 4.80 2.98 8.39
N ASP A 65 4.51 2.76 7.10
CA ASP A 65 5.37 1.97 6.23
C ASP A 65 5.41 2.52 4.77
N PRO A 66 6.56 3.05 4.30
CA PRO A 66 6.71 3.57 2.93
C PRO A 66 6.55 2.56 1.78
N HIS A 67 6.61 1.26 2.08
CA HIS A 67 6.60 0.18 1.10
C HIS A 67 5.55 -0.90 1.38
N MET A 68 4.48 -0.55 2.09
CA MET A 68 3.45 -1.49 2.51
C MET A 68 2.86 -2.30 1.34
N THR A 69 2.59 -1.68 0.19
CA THR A 69 1.98 -2.38 -0.96
C THR A 69 2.88 -3.47 -1.53
N LYS A 70 4.18 -3.20 -1.64
CA LYS A 70 5.15 -4.16 -2.17
C LYS A 70 5.29 -5.36 -1.24
N VAL A 71 5.35 -5.09 0.07
CA VAL A 71 5.41 -6.12 1.11
C VAL A 71 4.13 -6.95 1.13
N PHE A 72 2.95 -6.31 1.05
CA PHE A 72 1.67 -7.00 1.02
C PHE A 72 1.51 -7.90 -0.22
N ALA A 73 1.87 -7.39 -1.41
CA ALA A 73 1.83 -8.18 -2.64
C ALA A 73 2.77 -9.39 -2.56
N ARG A 74 3.94 -9.21 -1.94
CA ARG A 74 4.89 -10.28 -1.67
C ARG A 74 4.30 -11.31 -0.69
N TYR A 75 3.83 -10.85 0.47
CA TYR A 75 3.20 -11.67 1.48
C TYR A 75 2.10 -12.56 0.87
N ARG A 76 1.21 -11.97 0.05
CA ARG A 76 0.13 -12.71 -0.61
C ARG A 76 0.64 -13.79 -1.58
N LYS A 77 1.71 -13.52 -2.33
CA LYS A 77 2.32 -14.50 -3.25
C LYS A 77 3.03 -15.64 -2.51
N TYR A 78 3.70 -15.34 -1.40
CA TYR A 78 4.46 -16.33 -0.64
C TYR A 78 3.65 -17.04 0.44
N ALA A 79 2.40 -16.64 0.70
CA ALA A 79 1.55 -17.26 1.72
C ALA A 79 1.34 -18.77 1.50
N GLU A 80 1.28 -19.22 0.24
CA GLU A 80 1.13 -20.65 -0.09
C GLU A 80 2.45 -21.42 -0.01
N PHE A 81 3.55 -20.79 -0.45
CA PHE A 81 4.88 -21.40 -0.48
C PHE A 81 5.53 -21.47 0.91
N TYR A 82 5.28 -20.47 1.75
CA TYR A 82 5.84 -20.35 3.10
C TYR A 82 4.71 -20.08 4.10
N PRO A 83 3.87 -21.10 4.40
CA PRO A 83 2.83 -20.96 5.40
C PRO A 83 3.48 -20.67 6.75
N ALA A 84 2.93 -19.70 7.48
CA ALA A 84 3.44 -19.30 8.81
C ALA A 84 3.35 -20.43 9.85
N HIS A 85 2.57 -21.48 9.55
CA HIS A 85 2.41 -22.65 10.40
C HIS A 85 3.03 -23.86 9.69
N SER A 86 3.73 -24.69 10.46
CA SER A 86 4.19 -25.99 9.98
C SER A 86 2.98 -26.79 9.47
N ARG A 87 3.09 -27.37 8.26
CA ARG A 87 2.01 -28.20 7.71
C ARG A 87 1.70 -29.29 8.73
N LYS A 88 0.45 -29.33 9.20
CA LYS A 88 0.01 -30.27 10.22
C LYS A 88 0.27 -31.69 9.71
N ASN A 89 1.18 -32.42 10.37
CA ASN A 89 1.48 -33.79 10.00
C ASN A 89 0.32 -34.69 10.43
N TYR A 90 -0.49 -35.14 9.47
CA TYR A 90 -1.62 -36.03 9.72
C TYR A 90 -1.20 -37.48 9.97
N ALA A 91 0.08 -37.83 9.83
CA ALA A 91 0.57 -39.20 9.95
C ALA A 91 0.56 -39.79 11.37
N ASN A 92 0.16 -39.02 12.39
CA ASN A 92 0.20 -39.44 13.79
C ASN A 92 -1.16 -39.27 14.49
N ARG A 93 -2.24 -39.54 13.74
CA ARG A 93 -3.62 -39.50 14.22
C ARG A 93 -4.26 -40.87 14.10
N ASP A 94 -3.72 -41.86 14.80
CA ASP A 94 -4.37 -43.15 15.11
C ASP A 94 -3.73 -43.72 16.38
#